data_AF-A0A9W4RTI5-F1
#
_entry.id   AF-A0A9W4RTI5-F1
#
_cell.length_a   1.000
_cell.length_b   1.000
_cell.length_c   1.000
_cell.angle_alpha   90.00
_cell.angle_beta   90.00
_cell.angle_gamma   90.00
#
_symmetry.space_group_name_H-M   'P 1'
#
loop_
_entity.id
_entity.type
_entity.pdbx_description
1 polymer ?
#
loop_
_entity_poly.entity_id
_entity_poly.type
_entity_poly.pdbx_seq_one_letter_code
_entity_poly.pdbx_strand_id
1 'polypeptide(L)'
;MPVRNDDKEHSLEMHLPYLFKRLQQTFGAEENFPTLVPILVGDNNKAEEKEVGKWLAPYLKDPENAFIVSSDFCHWGSHFDYTVYSPDGTVEGMQRLRGYSAPAGPPIHETIKMVDDLAIEAIKTGKHSNFYDNLKQTKNTVCGRHPIGVTMAALEELGEGHPVFKFVQYQRSSMVTEPSDSSVSYVSAYAVV
;
A
#
# COMPACT_ATOMS: atom_id res chain seq x y z
N MET A 1 0.52 -8.02 -21.68
CA MET A 1 -0.22 -9.14 -21.08
C MET A 1 -1.18 -9.71 -22.11
N PRO A 2 -1.58 -11.00 -22.03
CA PRO A 2 -2.71 -11.47 -22.82
C PRO A 2 -3.97 -10.73 -22.37
N VAL A 3 -4.78 -10.24 -23.31
CA VAL A 3 -6.03 -9.48 -23.07
C VAL A 3 -6.93 -10.13 -22.00
N ARG A 4 -6.92 -11.47 -21.94
CA ARG A 4 -7.68 -12.28 -20.96
C ARG A 4 -7.30 -12.11 -19.49
N ASN A 5 -6.11 -11.60 -19.18
CA ASN A 5 -5.69 -11.36 -17.79
C ASN A 5 -6.01 -9.93 -17.33
N ASP A 6 -6.29 -9.01 -18.26
CA ASP A 6 -6.69 -7.64 -17.96
C ASP A 6 -8.09 -7.60 -17.33
N ASP A 7 -9.05 -8.34 -17.91
CA ASP A 7 -10.43 -8.48 -17.39
C ASP A 7 -10.52 -9.10 -15.97
N LYS A 8 -9.43 -9.66 -15.45
CA LYS A 8 -9.35 -10.26 -14.10
C LYS A 8 -8.55 -9.41 -13.11
N GLU A 9 -7.89 -8.36 -13.58
CA GLU A 9 -7.05 -7.50 -12.77
C GLU A 9 -7.85 -6.25 -12.36
N HIS A 10 -8.28 -6.20 -11.10
CA HIS A 10 -9.17 -5.12 -10.65
C HIS A 10 -8.42 -3.95 -9.98
N SER A 11 -7.11 -4.09 -9.70
CA SER A 11 -6.37 -3.07 -8.94
C SER A 11 -6.28 -1.71 -9.61
N LEU A 12 -6.31 -1.67 -10.95
CA LEU A 12 -6.34 -0.45 -11.75
C LEU A 12 -7.77 0.01 -12.03
N GLU A 13 -8.67 -0.94 -12.35
CA GLU A 13 -10.08 -0.67 -12.66
C GLU A 13 -10.79 0.08 -11.53
N MET A 14 -10.51 -0.26 -10.27
CA MET A 14 -11.13 0.37 -9.10
C MET A 14 -10.82 1.87 -8.98
N HIS A 15 -9.77 2.39 -9.60
CA HIS A 15 -9.47 3.82 -9.63
C HIS A 15 -10.28 4.59 -10.66
N LEU A 16 -10.72 3.93 -11.74
CA LEU A 16 -11.30 4.60 -12.91
C LEU A 16 -12.57 5.42 -12.58
N PRO A 17 -13.56 4.92 -11.80
CA PRO A 17 -14.75 5.71 -11.51
C PRO A 17 -14.44 6.96 -10.68
N TYR A 18 -13.57 6.84 -9.69
CA TYR A 18 -13.16 7.97 -8.84
C TYR A 18 -12.36 8.99 -9.66
N LEU A 19 -11.40 8.52 -10.45
CA LEU A 19 -10.57 9.36 -11.30
C LEU A 19 -11.41 10.09 -12.34
N PHE A 20 -12.30 9.40 -13.06
CA PHE A 20 -13.23 10.01 -14.00
C PHE A 20 -14.02 11.15 -13.35
N LYS A 21 -14.56 10.92 -12.15
CA LYS A 21 -15.32 11.95 -11.44
C LYS A 21 -14.46 13.17 -11.09
N ARG A 22 -13.21 12.94 -10.65
CA ARG A 22 -12.27 14.02 -10.32
C ARG A 22 -11.83 14.79 -11.56
N LEU A 23 -11.55 14.10 -12.66
CA LEU A 23 -11.18 14.73 -13.93
C LEU A 23 -12.34 15.56 -14.50
N GLN A 24 -13.56 15.04 -14.46
CA GLN A 24 -14.75 15.79 -14.85
C GLN A 24 -14.92 17.08 -14.02
N GLN A 25 -14.68 17.02 -12.71
CA GLN A 25 -14.78 18.18 -11.82
C GLN A 25 -13.69 19.23 -12.07
N THR A 26 -12.49 18.80 -12.47
CA THR A 26 -11.32 19.68 -12.65
C THR A 26 -11.21 20.23 -14.07
N PHE A 27 -11.43 19.40 -15.09
CA PHE A 27 -11.19 19.71 -16.50
C PHE A 27 -12.48 19.85 -17.33
N GLY A 28 -13.64 19.53 -16.74
CA GLY A 28 -14.93 19.62 -17.40
C GLY A 28 -15.16 18.46 -18.37
N ALA A 29 -14.92 18.72 -19.65
CA ALA A 29 -15.20 17.80 -20.74
C ALA A 29 -14.06 16.78 -20.97
N GLU A 30 -14.40 15.59 -21.46
CA GLU A 30 -13.47 14.45 -21.59
C GLU A 30 -12.30 14.72 -22.53
N GLU A 31 -12.50 15.56 -23.55
CA GLU A 31 -11.44 16.00 -24.47
C GLU A 31 -10.31 16.79 -23.79
N ASN A 32 -10.55 17.30 -22.57
CA ASN A 32 -9.57 18.02 -21.77
C ASN A 32 -8.90 17.13 -20.72
N PHE A 33 -9.26 15.84 -20.64
CA PHE A 33 -8.68 14.94 -19.65
C PHE A 33 -7.21 14.65 -20.00
N PRO A 34 -6.31 14.59 -19.00
CA PRO A 34 -4.94 14.15 -19.24
C PRO A 34 -4.93 12.68 -19.67
N THR A 35 -3.93 12.32 -20.47
CA THR A 35 -3.70 10.94 -20.88
C THR A 35 -3.46 10.04 -19.67
N LEU A 36 -4.21 8.93 -19.59
CA LEU A 36 -4.00 7.90 -18.57
C LEU A 36 -2.98 6.88 -19.04
N VAL A 37 -1.95 6.63 -18.22
CA VAL A 37 -0.91 5.62 -18.47
C VAL A 37 -1.04 4.51 -17.43
N PRO A 38 -1.73 3.39 -17.74
CA PRO A 38 -1.84 2.27 -16.82
C PRO A 38 -0.50 1.54 -16.71
N ILE A 39 -0.01 1.36 -15.48
CA ILE A 39 1.22 0.61 -15.18
C ILE A 39 0.85 -0.52 -14.21
N LEU A 40 1.02 -1.75 -14.67
CA LEU A 40 0.81 -2.93 -13.83
C LEU A 40 2.16 -3.41 -13.28
N VAL A 41 2.30 -3.34 -11.96
CA VAL A 41 3.52 -3.72 -11.24
C VAL A 41 3.37 -5.14 -10.70
N GLY A 42 4.24 -6.05 -11.15
CA GLY A 42 4.27 -7.43 -10.68
C GLY A 42 5.02 -7.63 -9.37
N ASP A 43 5.36 -8.88 -9.07
CA ASP A 43 6.25 -9.22 -7.95
C ASP A 43 7.68 -8.78 -8.28
N ASN A 44 8.27 -7.96 -7.41
CA ASN A 44 9.61 -7.40 -7.58
C ASN A 44 10.45 -7.66 -6.32
N ASN A 45 11.76 -7.80 -6.49
CA ASN A 45 12.71 -7.73 -5.39
C ASN A 45 13.22 -6.29 -5.14
N LYS A 46 13.95 -6.11 -4.04
CA LYS A 46 14.46 -4.80 -3.60
C LYS A 46 15.27 -4.05 -4.66
N ALA A 47 16.05 -4.74 -5.49
CA ALA A 47 16.85 -4.12 -6.55
C ALA A 47 15.99 -3.77 -7.77
N GLU A 48 15.07 -4.65 -8.16
CA GLU A 48 14.14 -4.40 -9.26
C GLU A 48 13.24 -3.19 -9.00
N GLU A 49 12.72 -3.03 -7.78
CA GLU A 49 11.93 -1.84 -7.40
C GLU A 49 12.72 -0.53 -7.57
N LYS A 50 14.03 -0.55 -7.28
CA LYS A 50 14.90 0.61 -7.45
C LYS A 50 15.18 0.92 -8.93
N GLU A 51 15.44 -0.11 -9.73
CA GLU A 51 15.64 0.07 -11.17
C GLU A 51 14.38 0.64 -11.84
N VAL A 52 13.20 0.12 -11.51
CA VAL A 52 11.93 0.65 -12.03
C VAL A 52 11.68 2.07 -11.50
N GLY A 53 11.94 2.33 -10.22
CA GLY A 53 11.82 3.66 -9.63
C GLY A 53 12.66 4.70 -10.39
N LYS A 54 13.89 4.35 -10.74
CA LYS A 54 14.78 5.19 -11.56
C LYS A 54 14.22 5.46 -12.96
N TRP A 55 13.56 4.50 -13.59
CA TRP A 55 12.92 4.72 -14.90
C TRP A 55 11.73 5.68 -14.81
N LEU A 56 11.00 5.67 -13.69
CA LEU A 56 9.82 6.50 -13.47
C LEU A 56 10.14 7.90 -12.92
N ALA A 57 11.29 8.08 -12.28
CA ALA A 57 11.69 9.34 -11.65
C ALA A 57 11.62 10.58 -12.58
N PRO A 58 12.02 10.53 -13.87
CA PRO A 58 11.86 11.67 -14.77
C PRO A 58 10.40 12.09 -14.97
N TYR A 59 9.48 11.14 -15.03
CA TYR A 59 8.04 11.41 -15.18
C TYR A 59 7.41 11.88 -13.87
N LEU A 60 7.89 11.37 -12.74
CA LEU A 60 7.43 11.80 -11.41
C LEU A 60 7.85 13.25 -11.11
N LYS A 61 9.01 13.68 -11.63
CA LYS A 61 9.53 15.06 -11.47
C LYS A 61 8.78 16.09 -12.31
N ASP A 62 8.11 15.66 -13.37
CA ASP A 62 7.38 16.55 -14.25
C ASP A 62 6.10 17.06 -13.55
N PRO A 63 5.97 18.38 -13.32
CA PRO A 63 4.81 18.95 -12.61
C PRO A 63 3.49 18.80 -13.37
N GLU A 64 3.52 18.43 -14.66
CA GLU A 64 2.31 18.12 -15.43
C GLU A 64 1.77 16.71 -15.17
N ASN A 65 2.53 15.86 -14.48
CA ASN A 65 2.15 14.48 -14.18
C ASN A 65 1.63 14.29 -12.75
N ALA A 66 0.78 13.27 -12.57
CA ALA A 66 0.35 12.78 -11.28
C ALA A 66 0.43 11.25 -11.24
N PHE A 67 0.93 10.70 -10.14
CA PHE A 67 1.05 9.26 -9.93
C PHE A 67 -0.03 8.80 -8.93
N ILE A 68 -0.83 7.82 -9.33
CA ILE A 68 -1.83 7.17 -8.48
C ILE A 68 -1.32 5.77 -8.16
N VAL A 69 -1.05 5.51 -6.89
CA VAL A 69 -0.49 4.24 -6.41
C VAL A 69 -1.59 3.46 -5.68
N SER A 70 -1.98 2.32 -6.26
CA SER A 70 -3.06 1.46 -5.74
C SER A 70 -2.54 0.52 -4.66
N SER A 71 -3.12 0.55 -3.46
CA SER A 71 -2.83 -0.41 -2.40
C SER A 71 -3.87 -0.42 -1.29
N ASP A 72 -4.29 -1.60 -0.87
CA ASP A 72 -4.79 -1.89 0.47
C ASP A 72 -3.59 -2.25 1.39
N PHE A 73 -3.82 -2.19 2.70
CA PHE A 73 -2.83 -2.50 3.75
C PHE A 73 -3.06 -3.92 4.29
N CYS A 74 -2.94 -4.18 5.61
CA CYS A 74 -3.09 -5.53 6.15
C CYS A 74 -4.41 -6.19 5.73
N HIS A 75 -4.30 -7.34 5.07
CA HIS A 75 -5.36 -8.33 4.90
C HIS A 75 -5.19 -9.38 6.00
N TRP A 76 -6.01 -9.29 7.04
CA TRP A 76 -5.96 -10.18 8.19
C TRP A 76 -7.12 -11.17 8.17
N GLY A 77 -6.82 -12.46 8.35
CA GLY A 77 -7.81 -13.53 8.44
C GLY A 77 -7.27 -14.85 7.89
N SER A 78 -7.97 -15.93 8.23
CA SER A 78 -7.63 -17.30 7.78
C SER A 78 -7.61 -17.45 6.26
N HIS A 79 -8.57 -16.83 5.56
CA HIS A 79 -8.66 -16.83 4.09
C HIS A 79 -7.50 -16.10 3.40
N PHE A 80 -6.78 -15.23 4.12
CA PHE A 80 -5.59 -14.54 3.64
C PHE A 80 -4.29 -15.22 4.07
N ASP A 81 -4.38 -16.38 4.75
CA ASP A 81 -3.25 -17.08 5.37
C ASP A 81 -2.44 -16.20 6.34
N TYR A 82 -3.07 -15.17 6.91
CA TYR A 82 -2.41 -14.17 7.74
C TYR A 82 -3.23 -13.88 9.00
N THR A 83 -2.87 -14.54 10.10
CA THR A 83 -3.54 -14.41 11.40
C THR A 83 -2.56 -13.99 12.49
N VAL A 84 -1.71 -12.99 12.19
CA VAL A 84 -0.70 -12.49 13.15
C VAL A 84 -1.36 -11.87 14.38
N TYR A 85 -0.77 -12.10 15.55
CA TYR A 85 -1.22 -11.56 16.82
C TYR A 85 -0.02 -11.31 17.72
N SER A 86 -0.01 -10.19 18.43
CA SER A 86 1.01 -9.83 19.40
C SER A 86 0.37 -9.55 20.75
N PRO A 87 0.51 -10.46 21.74
CA PRO A 87 -0.07 -10.27 23.07
C PRO A 87 0.52 -9.09 23.83
N ASP A 88 1.78 -8.75 23.55
CA ASP A 88 2.54 -7.69 24.22
C ASP A 88 2.70 -6.42 23.39
N GLY A 89 2.15 -6.38 22.17
CA GLY A 89 2.25 -5.23 21.28
C GLY A 89 3.65 -5.01 20.70
N THR A 90 4.49 -6.04 20.66
CA THR A 90 5.84 -5.98 20.06
C THR A 90 5.94 -6.82 18.79
N VAL A 91 6.96 -6.54 17.97
CA VAL A 91 7.27 -7.33 16.76
C VAL A 91 7.83 -8.70 17.16
N GLU A 92 8.62 -8.75 18.23
CA GLU A 92 9.26 -9.96 18.75
C GLU A 92 8.23 -10.95 19.32
N GLY A 93 7.16 -10.43 19.94
CA GLY A 93 6.04 -11.21 20.46
C GLY A 93 5.01 -11.65 19.42
N MET A 94 5.20 -11.28 18.13
CA MET A 94 4.26 -11.68 17.08
C MET A 94 4.25 -13.20 16.89
N GLN A 95 3.05 -13.74 16.86
CA GLN A 95 2.77 -15.15 16.62
C GLN A 95 1.56 -15.30 15.72
N ARG A 96 1.38 -16.49 15.14
CA ARG A 96 0.19 -16.82 14.37
C ARG A 96 -0.88 -17.39 15.29
N LEU A 97 -2.09 -16.82 15.27
CA LEU A 97 -3.24 -17.43 15.92
C LEU A 97 -3.63 -18.72 15.20
N ARG A 98 -3.76 -19.80 15.97
CA ARG A 98 -4.13 -21.15 15.51
C ARG A 98 -5.43 -21.68 16.12
N GLY A 99 -5.97 -20.99 17.12
CA GLY A 99 -7.21 -21.36 17.81
C GLY A 99 -8.43 -20.63 17.27
N TYR A 100 -9.60 -21.07 17.71
CA TYR A 100 -10.90 -20.46 17.37
C TYR A 100 -11.41 -19.50 18.43
N SER A 101 -10.82 -19.50 19.63
CA SER A 101 -11.22 -18.64 20.73
C SER A 101 -10.47 -17.31 20.69
N ALA A 102 -11.15 -16.22 21.04
CA ALA A 102 -10.53 -14.91 21.22
C ALA A 102 -9.33 -14.99 22.19
N PRO A 103 -8.22 -14.27 21.90
CA PRO A 103 -7.07 -14.25 22.80
C PRO A 103 -7.42 -13.52 24.10
N ALA A 104 -6.76 -13.90 25.20
CA ALA A 104 -6.98 -13.26 26.51
C ALA A 104 -6.33 -11.86 26.64
N GLY A 105 -5.46 -11.49 25.70
CA GLY A 105 -4.75 -10.21 25.68
C GLY A 105 -5.55 -9.10 24.97
N PRO A 106 -4.88 -8.07 24.42
CA PRO A 106 -5.52 -7.04 23.62
C PRO A 106 -6.34 -7.65 22.46
N PRO A 107 -7.40 -6.98 21.98
CA PRO A 107 -8.17 -7.50 20.87
C PRO A 107 -7.31 -7.51 19.59
N ILE A 108 -7.61 -8.46 18.68
CA ILE A 108 -6.76 -8.76 17.52
C ILE A 108 -6.49 -7.53 16.65
N HIS A 109 -7.50 -6.67 16.51
CA HIS A 109 -7.35 -5.43 15.76
C HIS A 109 -6.21 -4.52 16.26
N GLU A 110 -5.78 -4.57 17.52
CA GLU A 110 -4.65 -3.75 17.99
C GLU A 110 -3.33 -4.23 17.38
N THR A 111 -3.17 -5.55 17.18
CA THR A 111 -2.02 -6.07 16.41
C THR A 111 -2.11 -5.66 14.94
N ILE A 112 -3.30 -5.71 14.33
CA ILE A 112 -3.48 -5.25 12.93
C ILE A 112 -3.05 -3.79 12.78
N LYS A 113 -3.51 -2.93 13.70
CA LYS A 113 -3.11 -1.52 13.73
C LYS A 113 -1.60 -1.37 13.91
N MET A 114 -1.01 -2.12 14.84
CA MET A 114 0.43 -2.09 15.07
C MET A 114 1.24 -2.41 13.81
N VAL A 115 0.90 -3.48 13.07
CA VAL A 115 1.65 -3.85 11.86
C VAL A 115 1.45 -2.86 10.71
N ASP A 116 0.26 -2.25 10.60
CA ASP A 116 0.00 -1.19 9.62
C ASP A 116 0.74 0.10 9.98
N ASP A 117 0.71 0.51 11.25
CA ASP A 117 1.43 1.69 11.73
C ASP A 117 2.93 1.53 11.48
N LEU A 118 3.50 0.34 11.72
CA LEU A 118 4.91 0.06 11.41
C LEU A 118 5.23 0.23 9.92
N ALA A 119 4.34 -0.20 9.02
CA ALA A 119 4.50 0.01 7.58
C ALA A 119 4.37 1.50 7.21
N ILE A 120 3.39 2.20 7.78
CA ILE A 120 3.17 3.65 7.61
C ILE A 120 4.41 4.44 8.07
N GLU A 121 4.94 4.14 9.25
CA GLU A 121 6.13 4.81 9.79
C GLU A 121 7.36 4.53 8.92
N ALA A 122 7.49 3.31 8.39
CA ALA A 122 8.56 2.99 7.45
C ALA A 122 8.45 3.81 6.15
N ILE A 123 7.24 3.99 5.62
CA ILE A 123 6.99 4.85 4.45
C ILE A 123 7.32 6.32 4.76
N LYS A 124 6.93 6.84 5.92
CA LYS A 124 7.22 8.22 6.34
C LYS A 124 8.70 8.55 6.42
N THR A 125 9.57 7.54 6.54
CA THR A 125 11.02 7.79 6.51
C THR A 125 11.54 8.27 5.17
N GLY A 126 10.76 8.14 4.10
CA GLY A 126 11.18 8.42 2.72
C GLY A 126 12.17 7.39 2.14
N LYS A 127 12.58 6.40 2.94
CA LYS A 127 13.59 5.43 2.52
C LYS A 127 12.94 4.14 2.04
N HIS A 128 13.07 3.83 0.76
CA HIS A 128 12.58 2.60 0.14
C HIS A 128 12.99 1.36 0.95
N SER A 129 14.26 1.32 1.37
CA SER A 129 14.83 0.20 2.10
C SER A 129 14.11 -0.08 3.41
N ASN A 130 13.68 0.97 4.11
CA ASN A 130 13.03 0.82 5.41
C ASN A 130 11.67 0.17 5.27
N PHE A 131 10.91 0.56 4.24
CA PHE A 131 9.62 -0.05 3.93
C PHE A 131 9.78 -1.51 3.51
N TYR A 132 10.73 -1.80 2.60
CA TYR A 132 11.00 -3.17 2.17
C TYR A 132 11.41 -4.08 3.35
N ASP A 133 12.32 -3.60 4.20
CA ASP A 133 12.83 -4.38 5.33
C ASP A 133 11.76 -4.54 6.43
N ASN A 134 10.91 -3.53 6.63
CA ASN A 134 9.74 -3.63 7.51
C ASN A 134 8.79 -4.77 7.07
N LEU A 135 8.36 -4.78 5.81
CA LEU A 135 7.48 -5.83 5.31
C LEU A 135 8.13 -7.21 5.38
N LYS A 136 9.45 -7.30 5.17
CA LYS A 136 10.20 -8.54 5.34
C LYS A 136 10.17 -9.04 6.78
N GLN A 137 10.21 -8.14 7.76
CA GLN A 137 10.18 -8.45 9.20
C GLN A 137 8.77 -8.79 9.68
N THR A 138 7.77 -7.97 9.35
CA THR A 138 6.39 -8.09 9.85
C THR A 138 5.55 -9.08 9.06
N LYS A 139 5.96 -9.39 7.82
CA LYS A 139 5.18 -10.16 6.84
C LYS A 139 3.81 -9.55 6.56
N ASN A 140 3.62 -8.25 6.81
CA ASN A 140 2.35 -7.58 6.58
C ASN A 140 1.91 -7.75 5.11
N THR A 141 0.62 -7.99 4.89
CA THR A 141 0.02 -8.38 3.61
C THR A 141 -0.41 -7.20 2.75
N VAL A 142 0.36 -6.09 2.80
CA VAL A 142 0.14 -4.90 1.95
C VAL A 142 0.15 -5.32 0.47
N CYS A 143 -1.00 -5.23 -0.20
CA CYS A 143 -1.16 -5.79 -1.55
C CYS A 143 -0.36 -5.01 -2.60
N GLY A 144 -0.31 -3.68 -2.48
CA GLY A 144 0.44 -2.78 -3.35
C GLY A 144 1.86 -2.50 -2.85
N ARG A 145 2.48 -3.44 -2.10
CA ARG A 145 3.85 -3.28 -1.60
C ARG A 145 4.86 -2.92 -2.70
N HIS A 146 4.72 -3.51 -3.90
CA HIS A 146 5.64 -3.24 -5.02
C HIS A 146 5.38 -1.88 -5.68
N PRO A 147 4.12 -1.51 -6.04
CA PRO A 147 3.82 -0.13 -6.44
C PRO A 147 4.33 0.92 -5.45
N ILE A 148 4.08 0.75 -4.14
CA ILE A 148 4.56 1.67 -3.10
C ILE A 148 6.10 1.71 -3.09
N GLY A 149 6.75 0.55 -3.10
CA GLY A 149 8.21 0.44 -3.12
C GLY A 149 8.85 1.13 -4.32
N VAL A 150 8.32 0.89 -5.52
CA VAL A 150 8.74 1.55 -6.78
C VAL A 150 8.59 3.07 -6.68
N THR A 151 7.45 3.57 -6.19
CA THR A 151 7.24 5.02 -6.06
C THR A 151 8.16 5.64 -5.00
N MET A 152 8.39 4.96 -3.87
CA MET A 152 9.37 5.42 -2.88
C MET A 152 10.78 5.49 -3.47
N ALA A 153 11.20 4.48 -4.23
CA ALA A 153 12.50 4.51 -4.92
C ALA A 153 12.58 5.63 -5.96
N ALA A 154 11.50 5.90 -6.70
CA ALA A 154 11.44 7.02 -7.64
C ALA A 154 11.56 8.39 -6.95
N LEU A 155 10.95 8.55 -5.76
CA LEU A 155 11.10 9.75 -4.94
C LEU A 155 12.55 9.93 -4.45
N GLU A 156 13.22 8.86 -4.02
CA GLU A 156 14.63 8.91 -3.59
C GLU A 156 15.57 9.44 -4.70
N GLU A 157 15.30 9.09 -5.97
CA GLU A 157 16.07 9.56 -7.12
C GLU A 157 15.95 11.08 -7.38
N LEU A 158 15.00 11.76 -6.71
CA LEU A 158 14.88 13.22 -6.78
C LEU A 158 15.94 13.95 -5.92
N GLY A 159 16.67 13.23 -5.08
CA GLY A 159 17.82 13.74 -4.32
C GLY A 159 17.57 13.94 -2.82
N GLU A 160 18.48 14.65 -2.16
CA GLU A 160 18.36 14.97 -0.74
C GLU A 160 17.15 15.88 -0.48
N GLY A 161 16.37 15.55 0.54
CA GLY A 161 15.16 16.29 0.88
C GLY A 161 13.99 16.05 -0.09
N HIS A 162 14.02 14.93 -0.83
CA HIS A 162 12.90 14.54 -1.68
C HIS A 162 11.57 14.47 -0.90
N PRO A 163 10.43 14.66 -1.59
CA PRO A 163 9.12 14.58 -0.97
C PRO A 163 8.85 13.23 -0.31
N VAL A 164 8.26 13.26 0.88
CA VAL A 164 7.81 12.07 1.59
C VAL A 164 6.29 12.03 1.67
N PHE A 165 5.74 10.82 1.71
CA PHE A 165 4.29 10.64 1.84
C PHE A 165 3.77 11.21 3.16
N LYS A 166 2.72 12.01 3.05
CA LYS A 166 1.90 12.52 4.15
C LYS A 166 0.60 11.72 4.19
N PHE A 167 0.30 11.17 5.35
CA PHE A 167 -0.86 10.29 5.56
C PHE A 167 -2.08 11.12 5.94
N VAL A 168 -3.22 10.81 5.33
CA VAL A 168 -4.49 11.53 5.51
C VAL A 168 -5.43 10.74 6.41
N GLN A 169 -5.58 9.44 6.15
CA GLN A 169 -6.58 8.62 6.82
C GLN A 169 -6.14 7.16 6.86
N TYR A 170 -6.48 6.51 7.97
CA TYR A 170 -6.36 5.07 8.18
C TYR A 170 -7.73 4.55 8.62
N GLN A 171 -8.21 3.48 7.98
CA GLN A 171 -9.44 2.78 8.35
C GLN A 171 -9.26 1.27 8.20
N ARG A 172 -10.22 0.53 8.74
CA ARG A 172 -10.32 -0.92 8.62
C ARG A 172 -11.74 -1.29 8.28
N SER A 173 -11.92 -2.34 7.48
CA SER A 173 -13.24 -2.86 7.14
C SER A 173 -14.03 -3.33 8.38
N SER A 174 -13.32 -3.80 9.42
CA SER A 174 -13.93 -4.26 10.68
C SER A 174 -12.96 -4.18 11.86
N MET A 175 -13.49 -4.29 13.07
CA MET A 175 -12.71 -4.41 14.31
C MET A 175 -12.65 -5.89 14.73
N VAL A 176 -11.67 -6.63 14.22
CA VAL A 176 -11.47 -8.07 14.48
C VAL A 176 -11.29 -8.33 15.98
N THR A 177 -12.14 -9.19 16.54
CA THR A 177 -12.04 -9.63 17.94
C THR A 177 -11.93 -11.14 18.07
N GLU A 178 -12.44 -11.90 17.10
CA GLU A 178 -12.37 -13.36 17.08
C GLU A 178 -11.47 -13.88 15.94
N PRO A 179 -10.81 -15.04 16.10
CA PRO A 179 -9.96 -15.61 15.05
C PRO A 179 -10.68 -16.00 13.76
N SER A 180 -12.01 -16.18 13.81
CA SER A 180 -12.86 -16.44 12.64
C SER A 180 -13.20 -15.19 11.83
N ASP A 181 -13.00 -13.99 12.41
CA ASP A 181 -13.24 -12.73 11.72
C ASP A 181 -12.15 -12.47 10.66
N SER A 182 -12.38 -11.45 9.84
CA SER A 182 -11.38 -10.92 8.92
C SER A 182 -11.50 -9.41 8.78
N SER A 183 -10.40 -8.77 8.39
CA SER A 183 -10.37 -7.34 8.08
C SER A 183 -9.37 -7.03 6.98
N VAL A 184 -9.67 -6.00 6.21
CA VAL A 184 -8.73 -5.31 5.31
C VAL A 184 -8.53 -3.89 5.83
N SER A 185 -7.29 -3.43 5.84
CA SER A 185 -6.92 -2.07 6.21
C SER A 185 -6.81 -1.16 4.99
N TYR A 186 -7.24 0.09 5.13
CA TYR A 186 -7.25 1.10 4.07
C TYR A 186 -6.46 2.33 4.52
N VAL A 187 -5.61 2.84 3.63
CA VAL A 187 -4.78 4.02 3.87
C VAL A 187 -4.84 4.96 2.68
N SER A 188 -4.97 6.26 2.95
CA SER A 188 -4.80 7.31 1.94
C SER A 188 -3.63 8.21 2.32
N ALA A 189 -2.73 8.47 1.38
CA ALA A 189 -1.56 9.33 1.55
C ALA A 189 -1.27 10.11 0.25
N TYR A 190 -0.47 11.17 0.35
CA TYR A 190 -0.02 11.96 -0.79
C TYR A 190 1.41 12.46 -0.58
N ALA A 191 2.15 12.66 -1.67
CA ALA A 191 3.41 13.40 -1.69
C ALA A 191 3.29 14.52 -2.72
N VAL A 192 3.92 15.67 -2.46
CA VAL A 192 3.93 16.80 -3.40
C VAL A 192 5.36 16.95 -3.89
N VAL A 193 5.57 16.69 -5.18
CA VAL A 193 6.86 16.75 -5.88
C VAL A 193 7.12 18.15 -6.40
#